data_AF-A0A843KI75-F1
#
_entry.id   AF-A0A843KI75-F1
#
_cell.length_a   1.000
_cell.length_b   1.000
_cell.length_c   1.000
_cell.angle_alpha   90.00
_cell.angle_beta   90.00
_cell.angle_gamma   90.00
#
_symmetry.space_group_name_H-M   'P 1'
#
loop_
_entity.id
_entity.type
_entity.pdbx_description
1 polymer ?
#
loop_
_entity_poly.entity_id
_entity_poly.type
_entity_poly.pdbx_seq_one_letter_code
_entity_poly.pdbx_strand_id
1 'polypeptide(L)'
;MKIFISWSGPRSKAMAEALKEWLPNVIQAVDPWVSSSDIDAGMRWTPALAEQLQQTQLGILCLTAENLNAPWLLFEAGALSKIIDKTRVCPYLLGLEPTDVMGPLSQFQAVVAEKDGTKKLLQTINHVQIENALPEDRLNTIFNAFWPSLEQNLTDISNSPAQIKEAKRTLENKVDEILNLVRAQSRELLSTSQPDLLFISDSIDEVKNELSKFAIEVPNDAIESRLKKLIIDFRVPRTEAIRSIINYYLKEEGIELAPEQGGRHKASRK
;
A
#
# COMPACT_ATOMS: atom_id res chain seq x y z
N MET A 1 -2.52 20.82 17.42
CA MET A 1 -2.69 19.46 16.86
C MET A 1 -1.98 19.40 15.52
N LYS A 2 -1.02 18.49 15.34
CA LYS A 2 -0.32 18.34 14.06
C LYS A 2 -1.22 17.69 13.02
N ILE A 3 -1.26 18.27 11.83
CA ILE A 3 -1.95 17.72 10.65
C ILE A 3 -0.92 17.50 9.57
N PHE A 4 -0.80 16.27 9.08
CA PHE A 4 0.06 15.98 7.94
C PHE A 4 -0.70 16.26 6.65
N ILE A 5 -0.07 16.97 5.71
CA ILE A 5 -0.62 17.19 4.37
C ILE A 5 0.36 16.65 3.34
N SER A 6 -0.09 15.64 2.61
CA SER A 6 0.66 14.97 1.56
C SER A 6 0.22 15.44 0.18
N TRP A 7 1.18 15.53 -0.73
CA TRP A 7 0.99 15.91 -2.11
C TRP A 7 2.02 15.18 -3.00
N SER A 8 1.74 15.15 -4.30
CA SER A 8 2.64 14.63 -5.32
C SER A 8 2.36 15.38 -6.62
N GLY A 9 3.34 16.10 -7.13
CA GLY A 9 3.22 16.93 -8.32
C GLY A 9 2.65 18.34 -8.08
N PRO A 10 2.71 19.23 -9.09
CA PRO A 10 2.56 20.67 -8.90
C PRO A 10 1.16 21.10 -8.42
N ARG A 11 0.10 20.51 -8.98
CA ARG A 11 -1.28 20.91 -8.65
C ARG A 11 -1.67 20.53 -7.23
N SER A 12 -1.34 19.29 -6.82
CA SER A 12 -1.60 18.83 -5.46
C SER A 12 -0.70 19.56 -4.43
N LYS A 13 0.51 19.97 -4.82
CA LYS A 13 1.38 20.83 -3.99
C LYS A 13 0.73 22.17 -3.68
N ALA A 14 0.25 22.86 -4.71
CA ALA A 14 -0.42 24.15 -4.54
C ALA A 14 -1.66 24.04 -3.65
N MET A 15 -2.42 22.94 -3.80
CA MET A 15 -3.55 22.61 -2.94
C MET A 15 -3.13 22.36 -1.49
N ALA A 16 -2.03 21.64 -1.26
CA ALA A 16 -1.48 21.41 0.08
C ALA A 16 -0.98 22.69 0.75
N GLU A 17 -0.32 23.57 0.01
CA GLU A 17 0.13 24.88 0.48
C GLU A 17 -1.06 25.79 0.83
N ALA A 18 -2.08 25.83 -0.02
CA ALA A 18 -3.32 26.57 0.25
C ALA A 18 -3.99 26.10 1.54
N LEU A 19 -4.07 24.78 1.78
CA LEU A 19 -4.60 24.23 3.03
C LEU A 19 -3.73 24.59 4.24
N LYS A 20 -2.40 24.53 4.10
CA LYS A 20 -1.46 24.86 5.17
C LYS A 20 -1.63 26.29 5.68
N GLU A 21 -1.81 27.24 4.76
CA GLU A 21 -2.03 28.65 5.11
C GLU A 21 -3.45 28.90 5.62
N TRP A 22 -4.45 28.21 5.07
CA TRP A 22 -5.85 28.46 5.38
C TRP A 22 -6.32 27.83 6.71
N LEU A 23 -5.95 26.57 6.98
CA LEU A 23 -6.43 25.82 8.15
C LEU A 23 -6.22 26.53 9.50
N PRO A 24 -5.05 27.14 9.79
CA PRO A 24 -4.82 27.84 11.07
C PRO A 24 -5.74 29.05 11.27
N ASN A 25 -6.23 29.67 10.19
CA ASN A 25 -7.17 30.79 10.29
C ASN A 25 -8.56 30.32 10.74
N VAL A 26 -8.94 29.09 10.37
CA VAL A 26 -10.26 28.52 10.72
C VAL A 26 -10.23 27.83 12.07
N ILE A 27 -9.21 27.02 12.34
CA ILE A 27 -9.05 26.30 13.60
C ILE A 27 -7.65 26.60 14.16
N GLN A 28 -7.55 27.59 15.05
CA GLN A 28 -6.25 28.08 15.52
C GLN A 28 -5.40 27.03 16.26
N ALA A 29 -6.03 25.97 16.77
CA ALA A 29 -5.37 24.89 17.47
C ALA A 29 -4.72 23.84 16.54
N VAL A 30 -4.79 24.02 15.21
CA VAL A 30 -4.13 23.14 14.24
C VAL A 30 -2.74 23.65 13.85
N ASP A 31 -1.83 22.72 13.59
CA ASP A 31 -0.48 22.96 13.11
C ASP A 31 -0.26 22.10 11.84
N PRO A 32 -0.69 22.60 10.67
CA PRO A 32 -0.56 21.88 9.42
C PRO A 32 0.90 21.85 8.95
N TRP A 33 1.38 20.66 8.64
CA TRP A 33 2.70 20.42 8.11
C TRP A 33 2.61 19.72 6.76
N VAL A 34 3.20 20.35 5.75
CA VAL A 34 3.26 19.86 4.37
C VAL A 34 4.57 19.11 4.20
N SER A 35 4.55 17.95 3.54
CA SER A 35 5.78 17.22 3.20
C SER A 35 6.75 18.12 2.45
N SER A 36 7.98 18.25 2.96
CA SER A 36 8.97 19.27 2.56
C SER A 36 9.70 18.99 1.25
N SER A 37 9.44 17.85 0.62
CA SER A 37 10.02 17.41 -0.65
C SER A 37 9.04 16.40 -1.26
N ASP A 38 8.99 16.30 -2.59
CA ASP A 38 8.44 15.11 -3.23
C ASP A 38 9.04 13.92 -2.48
N ILE A 39 8.19 13.06 -1.93
CA ILE A 39 8.68 11.89 -1.22
C ILE A 39 9.11 10.95 -2.34
N ASP A 40 10.36 11.10 -2.78
CA ASP A 40 10.89 10.43 -3.96
C ASP A 40 10.69 8.92 -3.81
N ALA A 41 10.20 8.30 -4.89
CA ALA A 41 9.93 6.88 -4.92
C ALA A 41 11.20 6.08 -4.55
N GLY A 42 11.14 5.34 -3.45
CA GLY A 42 12.25 4.50 -2.97
C GLY A 42 13.12 5.13 -1.88
N MET A 43 12.89 6.37 -1.48
CA MET A 43 13.53 6.91 -0.28
C MET A 43 12.88 6.26 0.95
N ARG A 44 13.67 5.55 1.77
CA ARG A 44 13.20 5.16 3.11
C ARG A 44 12.75 6.43 3.79
N TRP A 45 11.51 6.43 4.30
CA TRP A 45 11.04 7.50 5.15
C TRP A 45 12.12 7.80 6.18
N THR A 46 12.57 9.06 6.18
CA THR A 46 13.55 9.47 7.18
C THR A 46 12.97 9.10 8.54
N PRO A 47 13.75 8.55 9.48
CA PRO A 47 13.26 8.25 10.82
C PRO A 47 12.48 9.43 11.45
N ALA A 48 12.87 10.66 11.11
CA ALA A 48 12.16 11.89 11.43
C ALA A 48 10.71 11.95 10.88
N LEU A 49 10.46 11.53 9.63
CA LEU A 49 9.11 11.51 9.04
C LEU A 49 8.21 10.49 9.75
N ALA A 50 8.73 9.30 10.02
CA ALA A 50 8.00 8.27 10.75
C ALA A 50 7.65 8.73 12.19
N GLU A 51 8.57 9.39 12.86
CA GLU A 51 8.35 9.97 14.20
C GLU A 51 7.32 11.12 14.17
N GLN A 52 7.37 12.01 13.17
CA GLN A 52 6.36 13.06 13.01
C GLN A 52 4.98 12.48 12.73
N LEU A 53 4.89 11.41 11.94
CA LEU A 53 3.62 10.74 11.62
C LEU A 53 3.03 10.00 12.82
N GLN A 54 3.86 9.40 13.68
CA GLN A 54 3.40 8.82 14.95
C GLN A 54 2.78 9.87 15.89
N GLN A 55 3.24 11.13 15.80
CA GLN A 55 2.67 12.26 16.56
C GLN A 55 1.47 12.90 15.86
N THR A 56 1.16 12.50 14.62
CA THR A 56 0.09 13.07 13.83
C THR A 56 -1.20 12.30 14.03
N GLN A 57 -2.28 13.01 14.35
CA GLN A 57 -3.61 12.41 14.57
C GLN A 57 -4.46 12.38 13.30
N LEU A 58 -4.14 13.24 12.32
CA LEU A 58 -4.86 13.34 11.06
C LEU A 58 -3.92 13.62 9.88
N GLY A 59 -4.06 12.85 8.81
CA GLY A 59 -3.39 13.05 7.53
C GLY A 59 -4.38 13.41 6.42
N ILE A 60 -4.04 14.41 5.61
CA ILE A 60 -4.78 14.84 4.42
C ILE A 60 -3.95 14.46 3.20
N LEU A 61 -4.55 13.73 2.26
CA LEU A 61 -3.90 13.36 1.00
C LEU A 61 -4.50 14.19 -0.13
N CYS A 62 -3.75 15.15 -0.66
CA CYS A 62 -4.21 15.99 -1.77
C CYS A 62 -4.12 15.20 -3.09
N LEU A 63 -5.28 14.88 -3.66
CA LEU A 63 -5.42 14.07 -4.87
C LEU A 63 -5.94 14.89 -6.05
N THR A 64 -5.32 14.68 -7.20
CA THR A 64 -5.67 15.26 -8.49
C THR A 64 -5.56 14.18 -9.57
N ALA A 65 -6.11 14.44 -10.76
CA ALA A 65 -5.97 13.53 -11.91
C ALA A 65 -4.51 13.18 -12.24
N GLU A 66 -3.56 14.07 -11.91
CA GLU A 66 -2.13 13.92 -12.18
C GLU A 66 -1.45 12.91 -11.25
N ASN A 67 -1.95 12.73 -10.02
CA ASN A 67 -1.27 11.95 -8.98
C ASN A 67 -2.05 10.75 -8.45
N LEU A 68 -3.26 10.50 -8.95
CA LEU A 68 -4.07 9.31 -8.63
C LEU A 68 -3.31 7.99 -8.83
N ASN A 69 -2.51 7.92 -9.89
CA ASN A 69 -1.72 6.74 -10.24
C ASN A 69 -0.28 6.80 -9.73
N ALA A 70 0.09 7.81 -8.95
CA ALA A 70 1.43 7.92 -8.42
C ALA A 70 1.71 6.68 -7.54
N PRO A 71 2.74 5.85 -7.86
CA PRO A 71 3.02 4.58 -7.17
C PRO A 71 3.16 4.73 -5.66
N TRP A 72 3.54 5.94 -5.24
CA TRP A 72 3.79 6.33 -3.88
C TRP A 72 2.53 6.27 -2.99
N LEU A 73 1.38 6.73 -3.48
CA LEU A 73 0.12 6.75 -2.72
C LEU A 73 -0.46 5.33 -2.46
N LEU A 74 -0.17 4.39 -3.36
CA LEU A 74 -0.59 2.99 -3.29
C LEU A 74 0.35 2.13 -2.43
N PHE A 75 1.65 2.43 -2.44
CA PHE A 75 2.65 1.74 -1.62
C PHE A 75 2.58 2.19 -0.16
N GLU A 76 2.25 3.46 0.07
CA GLU A 76 2.18 4.03 1.39
C GLU A 76 0.96 3.59 2.17
N ALA A 77 -0.21 3.39 1.58
CA ALA A 77 -1.39 2.93 2.32
C ALA A 77 -1.16 1.62 3.13
N GLY A 78 -0.26 0.74 2.67
CA GLY A 78 0.13 -0.50 3.37
C GLY A 78 1.24 -0.34 4.42
N ALA A 79 2.09 0.68 4.32
CA ALA A 79 3.13 1.00 5.32
C ALA A 79 2.60 2.00 6.36
N LEU A 80 1.89 3.00 5.87
CA LEU A 80 1.04 3.88 6.63
C LEU A 80 0.04 3.06 7.46
N SER A 81 -0.66 2.03 6.96
CA SER A 81 -1.64 1.26 7.78
C SER A 81 -1.10 0.74 9.11
N LYS A 82 0.20 0.43 9.21
CA LYS A 82 0.85 0.01 10.46
C LYS A 82 1.18 1.17 11.42
N ILE A 83 1.30 2.40 10.90
CA ILE A 83 1.52 3.64 11.66
C ILE A 83 0.18 4.36 11.92
N ILE A 84 -0.80 4.16 11.02
CA ILE A 84 -2.15 4.74 10.93
C ILE A 84 -3.14 4.12 11.90
N ASP A 85 -2.81 3.05 12.61
CA ASP A 85 -3.75 2.39 13.54
C ASP A 85 -4.38 3.38 14.57
N LYS A 86 -3.77 4.57 14.74
CA LYS A 86 -4.30 5.71 15.51
C LYS A 86 -4.53 7.02 14.74
N THR A 87 -4.21 7.09 13.44
CA THR A 87 -4.22 8.33 12.64
C THR A 87 -5.36 8.28 11.62
N ARG A 88 -6.24 9.28 11.61
CA ARG A 88 -7.28 9.40 10.58
C ARG A 88 -6.66 9.85 9.26
N VAL A 89 -7.05 9.24 8.15
CA VAL A 89 -6.61 9.67 6.82
C VAL A 89 -7.80 10.08 5.98
N CYS A 90 -7.69 11.26 5.37
CA CYS A 90 -8.71 11.86 4.53
C CYS A 90 -8.13 12.16 3.14
N PRO A 91 -8.48 11.35 2.12
CA PRO A 91 -8.26 11.72 0.73
C PRO A 91 -9.08 12.97 0.39
N TYR A 92 -8.41 14.03 -0.06
CA TYR A 92 -9.01 15.31 -0.41
C TYR A 92 -8.86 15.56 -1.91
N LEU A 93 -9.98 15.57 -2.63
CA LEU A 93 -10.04 15.35 -4.07
C LEU A 93 -10.29 16.66 -4.82
N LEU A 94 -9.38 17.08 -5.69
CA LEU A 94 -9.59 18.25 -6.55
C LEU A 94 -9.88 17.81 -7.99
N GLY A 95 -11.10 18.08 -8.44
CA GLY A 95 -11.56 17.75 -9.79
C GLY A 95 -11.68 16.24 -10.04
N LEU A 96 -11.98 15.47 -8.99
CA LEU A 96 -12.14 14.01 -9.03
C LEU A 96 -13.37 13.60 -8.23
N GLU A 97 -13.95 12.47 -8.61
CA GLU A 97 -15.01 11.82 -7.87
C GLU A 97 -14.43 10.77 -6.89
N PRO A 98 -15.12 10.49 -5.76
CA PRO A 98 -14.71 9.41 -4.85
C PRO A 98 -14.56 8.04 -5.53
N THR A 99 -15.30 7.79 -6.62
CA THR A 99 -15.21 6.56 -7.42
C THR A 99 -13.91 6.44 -8.20
N ASP A 100 -13.20 7.54 -8.45
CA ASP A 100 -11.92 7.54 -9.15
C ASP A 100 -10.78 7.05 -8.25
N VAL A 101 -11.00 7.03 -6.93
CA VAL A 101 -10.02 6.56 -5.94
C VAL A 101 -10.05 5.03 -5.89
N MET A 102 -9.05 4.40 -6.48
CA MET A 102 -8.91 2.94 -6.54
C MET A 102 -7.88 2.38 -5.56
N GLY A 103 -7.87 1.05 -5.40
CA GLY A 103 -6.84 0.35 -4.64
C GLY A 103 -6.92 0.58 -3.13
N PRO A 104 -5.79 0.50 -2.40
CA PRO A 104 -5.78 0.62 -0.93
C PRO A 104 -6.37 1.93 -0.38
N LEU A 105 -6.45 2.99 -1.19
CA LEU A 105 -7.00 4.28 -0.76
C LEU A 105 -8.53 4.30 -0.73
N SER A 106 -9.17 3.43 -1.52
CA SER A 106 -10.63 3.25 -1.52
C SER A 106 -11.18 2.82 -0.16
N GLN A 107 -10.33 2.34 0.76
CA GLN A 107 -10.73 2.00 2.12
C GLN A 107 -10.97 3.24 3.00
N PHE A 108 -10.50 4.42 2.57
CA PHE A 108 -10.66 5.67 3.29
C PHE A 108 -11.83 6.47 2.73
N GLN A 109 -12.51 7.22 3.60
CA GLN A 109 -13.59 8.12 3.20
C GLN A 109 -13.02 9.38 2.56
N ALA A 110 -13.10 9.46 1.24
CA ALA A 110 -12.66 10.61 0.47
C ALA A 110 -13.65 11.79 0.58
N VAL A 111 -13.12 13.00 0.51
CA VAL A 111 -13.88 14.25 0.50
C VAL A 111 -13.50 15.08 -0.72
N VAL A 112 -14.49 15.57 -1.45
CA VAL A 112 -14.28 16.45 -2.61
C VAL A 112 -13.90 17.85 -2.13
N ALA A 113 -12.98 18.52 -2.83
CA ALA A 113 -12.47 19.86 -2.54
C ALA A 113 -13.47 20.96 -2.93
N GLU A 114 -14.70 20.79 -2.46
CA GLU A 114 -15.82 21.71 -2.58
C GLU A 114 -16.29 22.12 -1.19
N LYS A 115 -17.26 23.04 -1.13
CA LYS A 115 -17.73 23.62 0.14
C LYS A 115 -18.17 22.55 1.14
N ASP A 116 -19.01 21.62 0.70
CA ASP A 116 -19.55 20.58 1.59
C ASP A 116 -18.49 19.55 2.00
N GLY A 117 -17.61 19.15 1.09
CA GLY A 117 -16.52 18.22 1.41
C GLY A 117 -15.47 18.83 2.33
N THR A 118 -15.12 20.10 2.12
CA THR A 118 -14.22 20.86 3.00
C THR A 118 -14.83 21.06 4.38
N LYS A 119 -16.14 21.32 4.46
CA LYS A 119 -16.84 21.41 5.73
C LYS A 119 -16.78 20.09 6.51
N LYS A 120 -16.98 18.94 5.85
CA LYS A 120 -16.83 17.61 6.46
C LYS A 120 -15.39 17.35 6.93
N LEU A 121 -14.41 17.78 6.14
CA LEU A 121 -13.00 17.72 6.53
C LEU A 121 -12.74 18.51 7.81
N LEU A 122 -13.24 19.75 7.91
CA LEU A 122 -13.11 20.58 9.11
C LEU A 122 -13.81 19.98 10.32
N GLN A 123 -15.02 19.45 10.16
CA GLN A 123 -15.72 18.75 11.25
C GLN A 123 -14.88 17.57 11.75
N THR A 124 -14.28 16.80 10.85
CA THR A 124 -13.37 15.70 11.20
C THR A 124 -12.16 16.19 11.98
N ILE A 125 -11.51 17.26 11.50
CA ILE A 125 -10.37 17.90 12.18
C ILE A 125 -10.76 18.41 13.57
N ASN A 126 -11.96 18.99 13.71
CA ASN A 126 -12.45 19.52 14.98
C ASN A 126 -12.77 18.40 15.99
N HIS A 127 -13.39 17.31 15.54
CA HIS A 127 -13.71 16.16 16.39
C HIS A 127 -12.47 15.46 16.96
N VAL A 128 -11.37 15.42 16.21
CA VAL A 128 -10.11 14.80 16.66
C VAL A 128 -9.47 15.57 17.82
N GLN A 129 -9.76 16.87 17.95
CA GLN A 129 -9.14 17.72 18.97
C GLN A 129 -9.67 17.53 20.39
N ILE A 130 -10.81 16.83 20.56
CA ILE A 130 -11.49 16.49 21.82
C ILE A 130 -11.63 17.68 22.80
N GLU A 131 -10.56 18.03 23.50
CA GLU A 131 -10.51 19.11 24.51
C GLU A 131 -10.51 20.53 23.89
N ASN A 132 -9.96 20.69 22.68
CA ASN A 132 -9.88 22.00 22.00
C ASN A 132 -10.91 22.16 20.87
N ALA A 133 -11.92 21.29 20.82
CA ALA A 133 -12.94 21.32 19.78
C ALA A 133 -13.78 22.61 19.89
N LEU A 134 -13.92 23.32 18.77
CA LEU A 134 -14.80 24.47 18.67
C LEU A 134 -16.27 24.02 18.67
N PRO A 135 -17.20 24.78 19.29
CA PRO A 135 -18.63 24.56 19.14
C PRO A 135 -19.03 24.60 17.67
N GLU A 136 -19.96 23.73 17.27
CA GLU A 136 -20.33 23.55 15.85
C GLU A 136 -20.83 24.85 15.20
N ASP A 137 -21.64 25.65 15.91
CA ASP A 137 -22.10 26.95 15.42
C ASP A 137 -20.94 27.91 15.13
N ARG A 138 -19.94 27.94 16.00
CA ARG A 138 -18.76 28.80 15.84
C ARG A 138 -17.91 28.32 14.65
N LEU A 139 -17.70 27.01 14.53
CA LEU A 139 -16.98 26.43 13.39
C LEU A 139 -17.69 26.77 12.07
N ASN A 140 -19.03 26.68 12.04
CA ASN A 140 -19.83 27.03 10.87
C ASN A 140 -19.70 28.51 10.50
N THR A 141 -19.77 29.42 11.47
CA THR A 141 -19.59 30.86 11.22
C THR A 141 -18.21 31.17 10.65
N ILE A 142 -17.15 30.65 11.27
CA ILE A 142 -15.77 30.88 10.82
C ILE A 142 -15.56 30.26 9.44
N PHE A 143 -16.02 29.02 9.23
CA PHE A 143 -15.95 28.37 7.92
C PHE A 143 -16.61 29.20 6.82
N ASN A 144 -17.84 29.67 7.03
CA ASN A 144 -18.53 30.47 6.02
C ASN A 144 -17.82 31.80 5.71
N ALA A 145 -17.14 32.40 6.70
CA ALA A 145 -16.39 33.63 6.50
C ALA A 145 -15.08 33.41 5.72
N PHE A 146 -14.38 32.31 5.96
CA PHE A 146 -13.08 32.02 5.36
C PHE A 146 -13.15 31.10 4.13
N TRP A 147 -14.27 30.43 3.87
CA TRP A 147 -14.44 29.56 2.70
C TRP A 147 -14.14 30.26 1.36
N PRO A 148 -14.62 31.49 1.10
CA PRO A 148 -14.41 32.12 -0.22
C PRO A 148 -12.94 32.27 -0.62
N SER A 149 -12.02 32.46 0.33
CA SER A 149 -10.59 32.58 0.01
C SER A 149 -9.98 31.24 -0.40
N LEU A 150 -10.37 30.14 0.25
CA LEU A 150 -9.94 28.80 -0.13
C LEU A 150 -10.59 28.38 -1.46
N GLU A 151 -11.87 28.66 -1.64
CA GLU A 151 -12.60 28.36 -2.87
C GLU A 151 -11.95 29.02 -4.09
N GLN A 152 -11.56 30.29 -3.96
CA GLN A 152 -10.83 31.00 -5.01
C GLN A 152 -9.49 30.32 -5.32
N ASN A 153 -8.70 29.99 -4.30
CA ASN A 153 -7.43 29.28 -4.49
C ASN A 153 -7.62 27.92 -5.17
N LEU A 154 -8.59 27.12 -4.73
CA LEU A 154 -8.87 25.80 -5.32
C LEU A 154 -9.34 25.93 -6.77
N THR A 155 -10.15 26.94 -7.07
CA THR A 155 -10.60 27.26 -8.43
C THR A 155 -9.43 27.68 -9.31
N ASP A 156 -8.54 28.53 -8.82
CA ASP A 156 -7.35 28.97 -9.55
C ASP A 156 -6.37 27.81 -9.80
N ILE A 157 -6.21 26.92 -8.83
CA ILE A 157 -5.38 25.70 -8.96
C ILE A 157 -5.98 24.73 -9.99
N SER A 158 -7.31 24.58 -10.00
CA SER A 158 -8.03 23.73 -10.96
C SER A 158 -7.95 24.29 -12.38
N ASN A 159 -8.13 25.60 -12.53
CA ASN A 159 -8.10 26.30 -13.82
C ASN A 159 -6.69 26.56 -14.34
N SER A 160 -5.67 26.42 -13.49
CA SER A 160 -4.28 26.56 -13.92
C SER A 160 -4.00 25.52 -15.02
N PRO A 161 -3.58 25.95 -16.22
CA PRO A 161 -3.22 25.01 -17.28
C PRO A 161 -2.19 24.06 -16.69
N ALA A 162 -2.43 22.75 -16.84
CA ALA A 162 -1.49 21.74 -16.39
C ALA A 162 -0.11 22.20 -16.86
N GLN A 163 0.78 22.54 -15.92
CA GLN A 163 2.14 22.86 -16.29
C GLN A 163 2.74 21.53 -16.73
N ILE A 164 2.52 21.18 -18.00
CA ILE A 164 3.49 20.48 -18.81
C ILE A 164 4.65 21.48 -18.98
N LYS A 165 5.31 21.86 -17.88
CA LYS A 165 6.75 21.90 -17.97
C LYS A 165 7.08 20.46 -18.31
N GLU A 166 7.40 20.21 -19.57
CA GLU A 166 8.51 19.35 -19.85
C GLU A 166 9.67 19.85 -18.96
N ALA A 167 9.69 19.40 -17.70
CA ALA A 167 10.95 19.08 -17.08
C ALA A 167 11.56 18.14 -18.12
N LYS A 168 12.47 18.67 -18.96
CA LYS A 168 13.23 17.93 -19.97
C LYS A 168 13.33 16.51 -19.44
N ARG A 169 12.60 15.55 -20.03
CA ARG A 169 12.50 14.19 -19.47
C ARG A 169 13.91 13.76 -19.13
N THR A 170 14.27 13.82 -17.84
CA THR A 170 15.65 13.61 -17.42
C THR A 170 15.97 12.17 -17.73
N LEU A 171 17.25 11.86 -17.89
CA LEU A 171 17.67 10.49 -18.07
C LEU A 171 17.07 9.60 -16.97
N GLU A 172 16.97 10.14 -15.74
CA GLU A 172 16.30 9.53 -14.59
C GLU A 172 14.84 9.18 -14.89
N ASN A 173 14.00 10.13 -15.33
CA ASN A 173 12.59 9.84 -15.64
C ASN A 173 12.41 8.76 -16.73
N LYS A 174 13.31 8.73 -17.73
CA LYS A 174 13.30 7.68 -18.77
C LYS A 174 13.79 6.34 -18.22
N VAL A 175 14.79 6.35 -17.36
CA VAL A 175 15.29 5.17 -16.66
C VAL A 175 14.22 4.62 -15.72
N ASP A 176 13.42 5.48 -15.08
CA ASP A 176 12.30 5.08 -14.24
C ASP A 176 11.15 4.50 -15.05
N GLU A 177 10.85 5.05 -16.23
CA GLU A 177 9.88 4.47 -17.16
C GLU A 177 10.34 3.09 -17.65
N ILE A 178 11.62 2.96 -18.05
CA ILE A 178 12.21 1.67 -18.43
C ILE A 178 12.20 0.70 -17.25
N LEU A 179 12.58 1.13 -16.04
CA LEU A 179 12.54 0.29 -14.84
C LEU A 179 11.12 -0.13 -14.49
N ASN A 180 10.13 0.74 -14.70
CA ASN A 180 8.73 0.42 -14.46
C ASN A 180 8.20 -0.57 -15.51
N LEU A 181 8.58 -0.43 -16.78
CA LEU A 181 8.28 -1.39 -17.83
C LEU A 181 8.97 -2.74 -17.56
N VAL A 182 10.23 -2.74 -17.15
CA VAL A 182 10.98 -3.95 -16.76
C VAL A 182 10.40 -4.60 -15.51
N ARG A 183 9.96 -3.81 -14.51
CA ARG A 183 9.28 -4.32 -13.32
C ARG A 183 7.86 -4.80 -13.62
N ALA A 184 7.15 -4.17 -14.54
CA ALA A 184 5.86 -4.64 -15.02
C ALA A 184 6.02 -5.95 -15.77
N GLN A 185 7.01 -6.06 -16.65
CA GLN A 185 7.36 -7.29 -17.36
C GLN A 185 7.87 -8.37 -16.40
N SER A 186 8.66 -8.01 -15.38
CA SER A 186 9.08 -8.94 -14.33
C SER A 186 7.88 -9.41 -13.50
N ARG A 187 6.93 -8.51 -13.17
CA ARG A 187 5.68 -8.88 -12.49
C ARG A 187 4.79 -9.73 -13.37
N GLU A 188 4.74 -9.45 -14.66
CA GLU A 188 4.00 -10.23 -15.64
C GLU A 188 4.65 -11.60 -15.82
N LEU A 189 5.98 -11.69 -15.85
CA LEU A 189 6.73 -12.95 -15.80
C LEU A 189 6.52 -13.70 -14.47
N LEU A 190 6.35 -12.99 -13.35
CA LEU A 190 6.06 -13.57 -12.02
C LEU A 190 4.57 -13.89 -11.80
N SER A 191 3.66 -13.31 -12.61
CA SER A 191 2.21 -13.56 -12.55
C SER A 191 1.72 -14.53 -13.64
N THR A 192 2.43 -14.62 -14.77
CA THR A 192 2.25 -15.69 -15.78
C THR A 192 3.07 -16.92 -15.46
N SER A 193 4.16 -16.80 -14.70
CA SER A 193 4.67 -17.96 -13.98
C SER A 193 3.80 -18.11 -12.74
N GLN A 194 2.78 -18.97 -12.78
CA GLN A 194 2.31 -19.59 -11.55
C GLN A 194 3.53 -20.24 -10.89
N PRO A 195 4.11 -19.67 -9.81
CA PRO A 195 5.28 -20.25 -9.17
C PRO A 195 4.89 -21.52 -8.40
N ASP A 196 3.62 -21.94 -8.45
CA ASP A 196 3.19 -23.24 -7.94
C ASP A 196 3.19 -24.29 -9.06
N LEU A 197 2.85 -23.96 -10.32
CA LEU A 197 2.65 -24.96 -11.39
C LEU A 197 3.94 -25.41 -12.09
N LEU A 198 4.92 -24.51 -12.28
CA LEU A 198 6.26 -24.87 -12.77
C LEU A 198 7.04 -25.72 -11.75
N PHE A 199 6.76 -25.54 -10.46
CA PHE A 199 7.46 -26.25 -9.39
C PHE A 199 6.82 -27.60 -9.08
N ILE A 200 5.54 -27.77 -9.40
CA ILE A 200 4.84 -29.05 -9.28
C ILE A 200 5.36 -30.04 -10.33
N SER A 201 5.57 -29.65 -11.58
CA SER A 201 6.10 -30.56 -12.62
C SER A 201 7.48 -31.11 -12.25
N ASP A 202 8.41 -30.25 -11.82
CA ASP A 202 9.76 -30.68 -11.41
C ASP A 202 9.72 -31.61 -10.19
N SER A 203 8.76 -31.37 -9.28
CA SER A 203 8.56 -32.22 -8.09
C SER A 203 7.94 -33.58 -8.43
N ILE A 204 7.12 -33.67 -9.48
CA ILE A 204 6.55 -34.94 -9.96
C ILE A 204 7.65 -35.83 -10.50
N ASP A 205 8.54 -35.27 -11.33
CA ASP A 205 9.68 -36.02 -11.90
C ASP A 205 10.65 -36.47 -10.80
N GLU A 206 10.89 -35.64 -9.78
CA GLU A 206 11.72 -35.98 -8.62
C GLU A 206 11.13 -37.16 -7.81
N VAL A 207 9.83 -37.13 -7.52
CA VAL A 207 9.13 -38.24 -6.83
C VAL A 207 9.16 -39.51 -7.69
N LYS A 208 8.89 -39.41 -8.99
CA LYS A 208 8.89 -40.56 -9.91
C LYS A 208 10.27 -41.20 -10.03
N ASN A 209 11.32 -40.40 -10.14
CA ASN A 209 12.68 -40.90 -10.28
C ASN A 209 13.17 -41.58 -8.98
N GLU A 210 12.71 -41.15 -7.81
CA GLU A 210 13.00 -41.87 -6.57
C GLU A 210 12.19 -43.17 -6.44
N LEU A 211 10.90 -43.16 -6.80
CA LEU A 211 10.05 -44.36 -6.73
C LEU A 211 10.43 -45.42 -7.78
N SER A 212 10.92 -45.03 -8.95
CA SER A 212 11.38 -45.94 -9.99
C SER A 212 12.60 -46.77 -9.57
N LYS A 213 13.45 -46.25 -8.68
CA LYS A 213 14.57 -47.01 -8.07
C LYS A 213 14.08 -48.21 -7.27
N PHE A 214 12.84 -48.16 -6.79
CA PHE A 214 12.19 -49.24 -6.06
C PHE A 214 11.19 -50.03 -6.93
N ALA A 215 11.21 -49.82 -8.25
CA ALA A 215 10.28 -50.40 -9.23
C ALA A 215 8.79 -50.07 -8.97
N ILE A 216 8.52 -48.93 -8.32
CA ILE A 216 7.15 -48.47 -8.02
C ILE A 216 6.71 -47.49 -9.10
N GLU A 217 5.67 -47.86 -9.86
CA GLU A 217 5.08 -46.98 -10.87
C GLU A 217 3.81 -46.31 -10.34
N VAL A 218 3.86 -44.98 -10.24
CA VAL A 218 2.73 -44.15 -9.80
C VAL A 218 2.31 -43.19 -10.92
N PRO A 219 1.00 -43.08 -11.24
CA PRO A 219 0.50 -42.10 -12.19
C PRO A 219 0.84 -40.66 -11.80
N ASN A 220 1.16 -39.81 -12.79
CA ASN A 220 1.48 -38.39 -12.58
C ASN A 220 0.38 -37.66 -11.82
N ASP A 221 -0.87 -37.89 -12.22
CA ASP A 221 -2.03 -37.20 -11.65
C ASP A 221 -2.22 -37.49 -10.15
N ALA A 222 -1.85 -38.69 -9.71
CA ALA A 222 -1.93 -39.10 -8.30
C ALA A 222 -0.85 -38.41 -7.45
N ILE A 223 0.36 -38.24 -7.98
CA ILE A 223 1.45 -37.49 -7.34
C ILE A 223 1.10 -36.00 -7.30
N GLU A 224 0.61 -35.46 -8.41
CA GLU A 224 0.24 -34.04 -8.56
C GLU A 224 -0.85 -33.62 -7.57
N SER A 225 -1.92 -34.39 -7.48
CA SER A 225 -3.03 -34.12 -6.54
C SER A 225 -2.54 -34.06 -5.09
N ARG A 226 -1.59 -34.94 -4.74
CA ARG A 226 -1.04 -35.03 -3.38
C ARG A 226 -0.04 -33.92 -3.07
N LEU A 227 0.77 -33.52 -4.05
CA LEU A 227 1.66 -32.36 -3.95
C LEU A 227 0.86 -31.06 -3.80
N LYS A 228 -0.17 -30.86 -4.62
CA LYS A 228 -1.08 -29.71 -4.51
C LYS A 228 -1.68 -29.62 -3.12
N LYS A 229 -2.21 -30.74 -2.61
CA LYS A 229 -2.79 -30.80 -1.27
C LYS A 229 -1.79 -30.43 -0.17
N LEU A 230 -0.56 -30.95 -0.22
CA LEU A 230 0.46 -30.69 0.80
C LEU A 230 1.03 -29.26 0.75
N ILE A 231 1.33 -28.76 -0.45
CA ILE A 231 2.00 -27.46 -0.64
C ILE A 231 1.00 -26.31 -0.57
N ILE A 232 -0.18 -26.46 -1.18
CA ILE A 232 -1.19 -25.40 -1.28
C ILE A 232 -2.10 -25.41 -0.06
N ASP A 233 -2.73 -26.54 0.25
CA ASP A 233 -3.74 -26.60 1.33
C ASP A 233 -3.09 -26.62 2.72
N PHE A 234 -2.00 -27.39 2.88
CA PHE A 234 -1.31 -27.55 4.18
C PHE A 234 -0.06 -26.69 4.36
N ARG A 235 0.36 -25.94 3.32
CA ARG A 235 1.56 -25.07 3.33
C ARG A 235 2.84 -25.77 3.82
N VAL A 236 2.98 -27.06 3.50
CA VAL A 236 4.16 -27.86 3.83
C VAL A 236 5.32 -27.46 2.91
N PRO A 237 6.56 -27.27 3.44
CA PRO A 237 7.72 -27.02 2.60
C PRO A 237 7.93 -28.11 1.54
N ARG A 238 8.28 -27.73 0.31
CA ARG A 238 8.44 -28.63 -0.85
C ARG A 238 9.23 -29.89 -0.54
N THR A 239 10.39 -29.74 0.09
CA THR A 239 11.30 -30.86 0.43
C THR A 239 10.65 -31.86 1.39
N GLU A 240 9.78 -31.38 2.29
CA GLU A 240 9.05 -32.22 3.24
C GLU A 240 7.83 -32.88 2.57
N ALA A 241 7.16 -32.17 1.66
CA ALA A 241 6.05 -32.72 0.87
C ALA A 241 6.51 -33.87 -0.05
N ILE A 242 7.63 -33.70 -0.78
CA ILE A 242 8.22 -34.74 -1.64
C ILE A 242 8.57 -35.98 -0.83
N ARG A 243 9.28 -35.81 0.30
CA ARG A 243 9.63 -36.93 1.21
C ARG A 243 8.41 -37.64 1.76
N SER A 244 7.38 -36.88 2.14
CA SER A 244 6.12 -37.44 2.66
C SER A 244 5.43 -38.33 1.63
N ILE A 245 5.39 -37.91 0.36
CA ILE A 245 4.80 -38.69 -0.73
C ILE A 245 5.62 -39.94 -1.05
N ILE A 246 6.95 -39.83 -1.10
CA ILE A 246 7.83 -41.00 -1.33
C ILE A 246 7.63 -42.04 -0.21
N ASN A 247 7.67 -41.61 1.05
CA ASN A 247 7.47 -42.51 2.20
C ASN A 247 6.08 -43.14 2.20
N TYR A 248 5.05 -42.41 1.76
CA TYR A 248 3.71 -42.93 1.63
C TYR A 248 3.64 -44.12 0.65
N TYR A 249 4.20 -43.96 -0.55
CA TYR A 249 4.17 -45.03 -1.57
C TYR A 249 5.11 -46.20 -1.25
N LEU A 250 6.28 -45.93 -0.65
CA LEU A 250 7.15 -47.01 -0.15
C LEU A 250 6.46 -47.86 0.91
N LYS A 251 5.68 -47.23 1.80
CA LYS A 251 4.92 -47.94 2.83
C LYS A 251 3.75 -48.76 2.26
N GLU A 252 3.10 -48.31 1.19
CA GLU A 252 2.06 -49.10 0.50
C GLU A 252 2.63 -50.39 -0.10
N GLU A 253 3.87 -50.36 -0.60
CA GLU A 253 4.58 -51.53 -1.14
C GLU A 253 5.35 -52.35 -0.08
N GLY A 254 5.19 -52.01 1.21
CA GLY A 254 5.81 -52.76 2.32
C GLY A 254 7.31 -52.51 2.53
N ILE A 255 7.85 -51.42 1.98
CA ILE A 255 9.26 -51.02 2.10
C ILE A 255 9.40 -49.97 3.21
N GLU A 256 9.95 -50.35 4.37
CA GLU A 256 10.24 -49.40 5.46
C GLU A 256 11.66 -48.82 5.32
N LEU A 257 11.75 -47.51 5.13
CA LEU A 257 12.99 -46.76 5.33
C LEU A 257 13.16 -46.44 6.83
N ALA A 258 14.35 -46.68 7.37
CA ALA A 258 14.67 -46.39 8.78
C ALA A 258 14.49 -44.88 9.08
N PRO A 259 13.97 -44.51 10.26
CA PRO A 259 13.77 -43.11 10.61
C PRO A 259 15.12 -42.42 10.92
N GLU A 260 15.59 -41.55 10.01
CA GLU A 260 16.67 -40.61 10.35
C GLU A 260 16.11 -39.44 11.18
N GLN A 261 16.40 -39.53 12.49
CA GLN A 261 16.60 -38.45 13.47
C GLN A 261 15.96 -37.09 13.12
N GLY A 262 14.77 -36.84 13.66
CA GLY A 262 14.19 -35.50 13.74
C GLY A 262 15.08 -34.56 14.56
N GLY A 263 15.69 -33.59 13.89
CA GLY A 263 16.41 -32.47 14.52
C GLY A 263 15.45 -31.45 15.15
N ARG A 264 14.76 -31.83 16.23
CA ARG A 264 14.21 -30.87 17.20
C ARG A 264 15.38 -30.38 18.07
N HIS A 265 16.00 -29.25 17.74
CA HIS A 265 16.78 -28.50 18.75
C HIS A 265 15.90 -27.44 19.40
N LYS A 266 15.46 -27.80 20.62
CA LYS A 266 14.82 -26.94 21.60
C LYS A 266 15.64 -25.67 21.84
N ALA A 267 14.92 -24.57 21.97
CA ALA A 267 15.36 -23.36 22.63
C ALA A 267 15.95 -23.68 24.01
N SER A 268 17.13 -23.14 24.31
CA SER A 268 17.60 -22.95 25.68
C SER A 268 17.83 -21.46 25.89
N ARG A 269 16.95 -20.87 26.71
CA ARG A 269 17.17 -19.57 27.35
C ARG A 269 18.44 -19.62 28.18
N LYS A 270 19.30 -18.62 28.02
CA LYS A 270 20.00 -17.92 29.11
C LYS A 270 20.13 -16.47 28.70
#